data_AF-A0A512E504-F1
#
_entry.id   AF-A0A512E504-F1
#
_cell.length_a   1.000
_cell.length_b   1.000
_cell.length_c   1.000
_cell.angle_alpha   90.00
_cell.angle_beta   90.00
_cell.angle_gamma   90.00
#
_symmetry.space_group_name_H-M   'P 1'
#
loop_
_entity.id
_entity.type
_entity.pdbx_description
1 polymer ?
#
loop_
_entity_poly.entity_id
_entity_poly.type
_entity_poly.pdbx_seq_one_letter_code
_entity_poly.pdbx_strand_id
1 'polypeptide(L)'
;MEADAIADFLGVPRDAFKASMTDDPAIEAAWRRGRANLQAKTMEWLVISARKGSVQAQIYLADRVLQLSKPAELDVDAVRYVVEIPAQLPAADWQAAFKPAF
;
A
#
# COMPACT_ATOMS: atom_id res chain seq x y z
N MET A 1 -5.20 17.36 -0.98
CA MET A 1 -5.08 18.82 -0.94
C MET A 1 -6.46 19.38 -1.20
N GLU A 2 -7.11 19.84 -0.13
CA GLU A 2 -8.45 20.39 -0.17
C GLU A 2 -8.39 21.79 -0.79
N ALA A 3 -9.40 22.18 -1.58
CA ALA A 3 -9.51 23.51 -2.21
C ALA A 3 -9.30 24.64 -1.19
N ASP A 4 -9.66 24.34 0.04
CA ASP A 4 -9.50 25.11 1.26
C ASP A 4 -8.05 25.58 1.52
N ALA A 5 -7.05 24.70 1.40
CA ALA A 5 -5.65 25.09 1.62
C ALA A 5 -5.11 26.01 0.51
N ILE A 6 -5.68 25.91 -0.69
CA ILE A 6 -5.30 26.74 -1.83
C ILE A 6 -5.99 28.11 -1.74
N ALA A 7 -7.26 28.14 -1.31
CA ALA A 7 -7.96 29.39 -1.00
C ALA A 7 -7.22 30.18 0.08
N ASP A 8 -6.80 29.50 1.15
CA ASP A 8 -6.01 30.09 2.24
C ASP A 8 -4.65 30.62 1.72
N PHE A 9 -3.95 29.88 0.85
CA PHE A 9 -2.70 30.33 0.23
C PHE A 9 -2.87 31.55 -0.68
N LEU A 10 -3.95 31.58 -1.46
CA LEU A 10 -4.27 32.67 -2.38
C LEU A 10 -4.87 33.88 -1.67
N GLY A 11 -5.15 33.79 -0.37
CA GLY A 11 -5.76 34.86 0.43
C GLY A 11 -7.21 35.15 0.04
N VAL A 12 -7.91 34.18 -0.54
CA VAL A 12 -9.30 34.33 -1.02
C VAL A 12 -10.23 33.53 -0.13
N PRO A 13 -11.44 34.01 0.17
CA PRO A 13 -12.44 33.21 0.87
C PRO A 13 -12.73 31.90 0.12
N ARG A 14 -12.85 30.80 0.87
CA ARG A 14 -13.09 29.46 0.32
C ARG A 14 -14.31 29.40 -0.59
N ASP A 15 -15.39 30.07 -0.20
CA ASP A 15 -16.63 30.10 -0.97
C ASP A 15 -16.46 30.88 -2.28
N ALA A 16 -15.68 31.97 -2.27
CA ALA A 16 -15.36 32.73 -3.47
C ALA A 16 -14.47 31.92 -4.43
N PHE A 17 -13.55 31.12 -3.90
CA PHE A 17 -12.72 30.22 -4.70
C PHE A 17 -13.52 29.04 -5.29
N LYS A 18 -14.48 28.49 -4.54
CA LYS A 18 -15.39 27.45 -5.05
C LYS A 18 -16.36 27.99 -6.10
N ALA A 19 -16.88 29.19 -5.89
CA ALA A 19 -17.70 29.89 -6.87
C ALA A 19 -16.90 30.15 -8.16
N SER A 20 -15.65 30.64 -8.07
CA SER A 20 -14.82 30.89 -9.26
C SER A 20 -14.46 29.64 -10.05
N MET A 21 -14.31 28.47 -9.39
CA MET A 21 -14.18 27.19 -10.10
C MET A 21 -15.46 26.72 -10.81
N THR A 22 -16.62 27.23 -10.41
CA THR A 22 -17.91 26.91 -11.03
C THR A 22 -18.26 27.90 -12.15
N ASP A 23 -17.97 29.17 -11.93
CA ASP A 23 -18.35 30.28 -12.79
C ASP A 23 -17.37 30.52 -13.95
N ASP A 24 -16.09 30.13 -13.78
CA ASP A 24 -15.06 30.28 -14.81
C ASP A 24 -14.47 28.91 -15.25
N PRO A 25 -14.78 28.45 -16.48
CA PRO A 25 -14.28 27.17 -16.99
C PRO A 25 -12.75 27.15 -17.18
N ALA A 26 -12.09 28.30 -17.33
CA ALA A 26 -10.63 28.36 -17.44
C ALA A 26 -9.96 28.07 -16.08
N ILE A 27 -10.54 28.59 -14.99
CA ILE A 27 -10.09 28.31 -13.62
C ILE A 27 -10.32 26.82 -13.31
N GLU A 28 -11.48 26.28 -13.67
CA GLU A 28 -11.78 24.86 -13.49
C GLU A 28 -10.78 23.96 -14.24
N ALA A 29 -10.50 24.27 -15.51
CA ALA A 29 -9.55 23.52 -16.32
C ALA A 29 -8.12 23.61 -15.78
N ALA A 30 -7.70 24.78 -15.29
CA ALA A 30 -6.41 24.95 -14.63
C ALA A 30 -6.32 24.12 -13.34
N TRP A 31 -7.37 24.13 -12.52
CA TRP A 31 -7.47 23.33 -11.30
C TRP A 31 -7.35 21.83 -11.57
N ARG A 32 -8.12 21.31 -12.53
CA ARG A 32 -8.07 19.89 -12.92
C ARG A 32 -6.68 19.49 -13.40
N ARG A 33 -6.03 20.32 -14.22
CA ARG A 33 -4.64 20.09 -14.67
C ARG A 33 -3.66 20.09 -13.51
N GLY A 34 -3.77 21.04 -12.58
CA GLY A 34 -2.95 21.10 -11.37
C GLY A 34 -3.08 19.84 -10.52
N ARG A 35 -4.31 19.36 -10.31
CA ARG A 35 -4.59 18.11 -9.60
C ARG A 35 -3.99 16.89 -10.28
N ALA A 36 -4.14 16.78 -11.60
CA ALA A 36 -3.55 15.68 -12.37
C ALA A 36 -2.02 15.70 -12.29
N ASN A 37 -1.39 16.87 -12.42
CA ASN A 37 0.06 17.01 -12.31
C ASN A 37 0.58 16.67 -10.91
N LEU A 38 -0.13 17.10 -9.86
CA LEU A 38 0.22 16.75 -8.49
C LEU A 38 0.17 15.23 -8.29
N GLN A 39 -0.91 14.58 -8.74
CA GLN A 39 -1.05 13.13 -8.64
C GLN A 39 0.07 12.39 -9.40
N ALA A 40 0.41 12.84 -10.60
CA ALA A 40 1.50 12.25 -11.39
C ALA A 40 2.85 12.36 -10.66
N LYS A 41 3.19 13.55 -10.14
CA LYS A 41 4.43 13.77 -9.38
C LYS A 41 4.47 12.97 -8.08
N THR A 42 3.36 12.88 -7.36
CA THR A 42 3.30 12.04 -6.14
C THR A 42 3.52 10.58 -6.46
N MET A 43 2.94 10.07 -7.56
CA MET A 43 3.15 8.70 -8.01
C MET A 43 4.61 8.45 -8.41
N GLU A 44 5.22 9.36 -9.16
CA GLU A 44 6.63 9.30 -9.51
C GLU A 44 7.52 9.24 -8.25
N TRP A 45 7.25 10.11 -7.28
CA TRP A 45 7.98 10.15 -6.02
C TRP A 45 7.83 8.85 -5.22
N LEU A 46 6.62 8.26 -5.17
CA LEU A 46 6.38 6.95 -4.56
C LEU A 46 7.18 5.85 -5.25
N VAL A 47 7.22 5.83 -6.59
CA VAL A 47 8.00 4.84 -7.35
C VAL A 47 9.50 4.98 -7.06
N ILE A 48 10.02 6.20 -7.06
CA ILE A 48 11.43 6.46 -6.71
C ILE A 48 11.72 6.01 -5.28
N SER A 49 10.82 6.32 -4.33
CA SER A 49 10.99 5.96 -2.92
C SER A 49 10.96 4.45 -2.71
N ALA A 50 10.06 3.73 -3.39
CA ALA A 50 9.99 2.28 -3.36
C ALA A 50 11.25 1.63 -3.92
N ARG A 51 11.78 2.16 -5.03
CA ARG A 51 13.06 1.71 -5.62
C ARG A 51 14.26 1.95 -4.69
N LYS A 52 14.20 3.00 -3.85
CA LYS A 52 15.22 3.30 -2.84
C LYS A 52 15.06 2.49 -1.53
N GLY A 53 14.11 1.55 -1.47
CA GLY A 53 13.93 0.66 -0.32
C GLY A 53 12.93 1.14 0.73
N SER A 54 12.11 2.16 0.45
CA SER A 54 11.00 2.51 1.35
C SER A 54 9.93 1.42 1.30
N VAL A 55 9.87 0.61 2.37
CA VAL A 55 8.89 -0.48 2.52
C VAL A 55 7.46 0.04 2.46
N GLN A 56 7.18 1.21 3.06
CA GLN A 56 5.84 1.81 3.01
C GLN A 56 5.42 2.16 1.58
N ALA A 57 6.32 2.74 0.78
CA ALA A 57 6.03 3.05 -0.62
C ALA A 57 5.84 1.77 -1.45
N GLN A 58 6.60 0.70 -1.16
CA GLN A 58 6.45 -0.60 -1.81
C GLN A 58 5.08 -1.23 -1.50
N ILE A 59 4.67 -1.25 -0.22
CA ILE A 59 3.36 -1.78 0.20
C ILE A 59 2.23 -0.99 -0.46
N TYR A 60 2.31 0.35 -0.44
CA TYR A 60 1.28 1.20 -1.06
C TYR A 60 1.15 0.92 -2.56
N LEU A 61 2.26 0.82 -3.29
CA LEU A 61 2.24 0.52 -4.72
C LEU A 61 1.74 -0.90 -5.00
N ALA A 62 2.14 -1.88 -4.19
CA ALA A 62 1.65 -3.25 -4.30
C ALA A 62 0.13 -3.31 -4.10
N ASP A 63 -0.41 -2.69 -3.05
CA ASP A 63 -1.86 -2.65 -2.81
C ASP A 63 -2.61 -1.97 -3.97
N ARG A 64 -2.08 -0.87 -4.50
CA ARG A 64 -2.72 -0.14 -5.60
C ARG A 64 -2.74 -0.90 -6.94
N VAL A 65 -1.71 -1.71 -7.22
CA VAL A 65 -1.61 -2.49 -8.47
C VAL A 65 -2.36 -3.83 -8.34
N LEU A 66 -2.21 -4.49 -7.20
CA LEU A 66 -2.69 -5.85 -6.98
C LEU A 66 -4.06 -5.91 -6.30
N GLN A 67 -4.63 -4.77 -5.87
CA GLN A 67 -5.90 -4.70 -5.13
C GLN A 67 -5.95 -5.69 -3.95
N LEU A 68 -4.84 -5.84 -3.22
CA LEU A 68 -4.68 -6.81 -2.13
C LEU A 68 -5.57 -6.49 -0.91
N SER A 69 -6.24 -5.34 -0.93
CA SER A 69 -7.16 -4.86 0.09
C SER A 69 -8.51 -5.58 0.13
N LYS A 70 -8.78 -6.54 -0.75
CA LYS A 70 -9.88 -7.48 -0.53
C LYS A 70 -9.39 -8.67 0.29
N PRO A 71 -9.87 -8.88 1.52
CA PRO A 71 -9.80 -10.21 2.10
C PRO A 71 -10.58 -11.13 1.17
N ALA A 72 -9.87 -11.93 0.38
CA ALA A 72 -10.48 -13.11 -0.20
C ALA A 72 -10.85 -13.98 1.01
N GLU A 73 -12.14 -14.24 1.21
CA GLU A 73 -12.58 -15.37 2.02
C GLU A 73 -12.01 -16.62 1.34
N LEU A 74 -10.83 -17.02 1.79
CA LEU A 74 -10.31 -18.34 1.50
C LEU A 74 -11.21 -19.29 2.28
N ASP A 75 -12.11 -19.95 1.57
CA ASP A 75 -12.77 -21.16 2.02
C ASP A 75 -11.68 -22.24 2.13
N VAL A 76 -10.92 -22.18 3.22
CA VAL A 76 -9.92 -23.20 3.52
C VAL A 76 -10.70 -24.37 4.07
N ASP A 77 -10.98 -25.35 3.22
CA ASP A 77 -11.25 -26.71 3.68
C ASP A 77 -10.12 -27.08 4.63
N ALA A 78 -10.42 -27.09 5.93
CA ALA A 78 -9.45 -27.33 6.98
C ALA A 78 -8.97 -28.78 6.90
N VAL A 79 -7.96 -29.05 6.08
CA VAL A 79 -7.28 -30.33 6.07
C VAL A 79 -6.50 -30.43 7.39
N ARG A 80 -7.11 -31.12 8.36
CA ARG A 80 -6.51 -31.40 9.65
C ARG A 80 -5.44 -32.48 9.48
N TYR A 81 -4.19 -32.07 9.35
CA TYR A 81 -3.07 -33.00 9.41
C TYR A 81 -2.87 -33.48 10.85
N VAL A 82 -3.14 -34.77 11.09
CA VAL A 82 -2.72 -35.44 12.33
C VAL A 82 -1.25 -35.81 12.15
N VAL A 83 -0.36 -35.05 12.79
CA VAL A 83 1.05 -35.43 12.89
C VAL A 83 1.16 -36.42 14.03
N GLU A 84 1.34 -37.70 13.70
CA GLU A 84 1.74 -38.70 14.69
C GLU A 84 3.16 -38.38 15.13
N ILE A 85 3.32 -37.86 16.34
CA ILE A 85 4.63 -37.65 16.94
C ILE A 85 5.16 -39.05 17.31
N PRO A 86 6.26 -39.53 16.68
CA PRO A 86 6.84 -40.81 17.06
C PRO A 86 7.28 -40.76 18.52
N ALA A 87 7.16 -41.89 19.21
CA ALA A 87 7.56 -42.01 20.62
C ALA A 87 8.99 -41.47 20.81
N GLN A 88 9.20 -40.68 21.86
CA GLN A 88 10.51 -40.12 22.17
C GLN A 88 11.53 -41.24 22.30
N LEU A 89 12.47 -41.30 21.36
CA LEU A 89 13.62 -42.19 21.45
C LEU A 89 14.57 -41.69 22.54
N PRO A 90 15.22 -42.59 23.31
CA PRO A 90 16.34 -42.23 24.17
C PRO A 90 17.43 -41.49 23.39
N ALA A 91 18.08 -40.52 24.03
CA ALA A 91 19.04 -39.62 23.38
C ALA A 91 20.21 -40.36 22.67
N ALA A 92 20.58 -41.55 23.15
CA ALA A 92 21.61 -42.39 22.54
C ALA A 92 21.20 -42.89 21.14
N ASP A 93 19.94 -43.30 20.97
CA ASP A 93 19.42 -43.81 19.70
C ASP A 93 19.21 -42.67 18.69
N TRP A 94 18.85 -41.48 19.17
CA TRP A 94 18.72 -40.28 18.35
C TRP A 94 20.05 -39.83 17.74
N GLN A 95 21.13 -39.84 18.52
CA GLN A 95 22.47 -39.50 18.03
C GLN A 95 23.01 -40.53 17.04
N ALA A 96 22.69 -41.82 17.21
CA ALA A 96 23.09 -42.86 16.27
C ALA A 96 22.38 -42.73 14.91
N ALA A 97 21.09 -42.40 14.92
CA ALA A 97 20.28 -42.35 13.70
C ALA A 97 20.43 -41.04 12.89
N PHE A 98 20.71 -39.91 13.55
CA PHE A 98 20.56 -38.58 12.91
C PHE A 98 21.81 -37.69 12.99
N LYS A 99 22.95 -38.16 13.49
CA LYS A 99 24.16 -37.34 13.52
C LYS A 99 24.72 -37.16 12.09
N PRO A 100 24.86 -35.91 11.58
CA PRO A 100 25.55 -35.68 10.33
C PRO A 100 27.03 -36.03 10.49
N ALA A 101 27.57 -36.80 9.54
CA ALA A 101 28.99 -37.09 9.45
C ALA A 101 29.72 -35.80 9.08
N PHE A 102 30.60 -35.32 9.97
CA PHE A 102 31.62 -34.33 9.66
C PHE A 102 32.95 -35.05 9.46
#